data_AF-A0A1X2F2Z1-F1
#
_entry.id   AF-A0A1X2F2Z1-F1
#
_cell.length_a   1.000
_cell.length_b   1.000
_cell.length_c   1.000
_cell.angle_alpha   90.00
_cell.angle_beta   90.00
_cell.angle_gamma   90.00
#
_symmetry.space_group_name_H-M   'P 1'
#
loop_
_entity.id
_entity.type
_entity.pdbx_description
1 polymer ?
#
loop_
_entity_poly.entity_id
_entity_poly.type
_entity_poly.pdbx_seq_one_letter_code
_entity_poly.pdbx_strand_id
1 'polypeptide(L)'
;MHGFSDALRGAAEDLRNRLTDLDGDVSAVLAGWHGASGSAYASAWELWHRGAGEVQLGLSILAEALARAGNGYQQNEAAARQAVRAVADV
;
A
#
# COMPACT_ATOMS: atom_id res chain seq x y z
N MET A 1 -12.25 6.25 9.40
CA MET A 1 -11.85 5.62 8.12
C MET A 1 -10.75 6.40 7.41
N HIS A 2 -10.87 7.73 7.24
CA HIS A 2 -9.82 8.57 6.63
C HIS A 2 -8.41 8.36 7.23
N GLY A 3 -8.27 8.45 8.56
CA GLY A 3 -6.96 8.23 9.20
C GLY A 3 -6.37 6.83 8.96
N PHE A 4 -7.21 5.80 8.78
CA PHE A 4 -6.73 4.45 8.45
C PHE A 4 -6.30 4.34 6.98
N SER A 5 -7.05 4.93 6.04
CA SER A 5 -6.64 4.95 4.63
C SER A 5 -5.34 5.73 4.44
N ASP A 6 -5.16 6.84 5.16
CA ASP A 6 -3.95 7.65 5.07
C ASP A 6 -2.74 6.93 5.69
N ALA A 7 -2.92 6.30 6.85
CA ALA A 7 -1.88 5.48 7.47
C ALA A 7 -1.47 4.30 6.56
N LEU A 8 -2.44 3.63 5.93
CA LEU A 8 -2.18 2.51 5.04
C LEU A 8 -1.48 2.95 3.75
N ARG A 9 -1.85 4.11 3.20
CA ARG A 9 -1.16 4.72 2.06
C ARG A 9 0.29 5.06 2.41
N GLY A 10 0.52 5.73 3.55
CA GLY A 10 1.86 6.05 4.02
C GLY A 10 2.73 4.81 4.25
N ALA A 11 2.16 3.73 4.81
CA ALA A 11 2.87 2.47 4.97
C ALA A 11 3.24 1.81 3.64
N ALA A 12 2.35 1.87 2.63
CA ALA A 12 2.64 1.35 1.30
C ALA A 12 3.75 2.16 0.58
N GLU A 13 3.77 3.48 0.76
CA GLU A 13 4.81 4.35 0.23
C GLU A 13 6.17 4.12 0.91
N ASP A 14 6.19 4.03 2.24
CA ASP A 14 7.41 3.70 3.00
C ASP A 14 7.96 2.33 2.60
N LEU A 15 7.09 1.32 2.47
CA LEU A 15 7.48 0.00 1.99
C LEU A 15 8.10 0.06 0.59
N ARG A 16 7.49 0.80 -0.35
CA ARG A 16 8.04 0.94 -1.71
C ARG A 16 9.45 1.52 -1.72
N ASN A 17 9.68 2.55 -0.91
CA ASN A 17 10.99 3.19 -0.82
C ASN A 17 12.04 2.21 -0.27
N ARG A 18 11.72 1.51 0.83
CA ARG A 18 12.61 0.51 1.42
C ARG A 18 12.92 -0.65 0.46
N LEU A 19 11.94 -1.10 -0.32
CA LEU A 19 12.15 -2.14 -1.33
C LEU A 19 13.10 -1.67 -2.43
N THR A 20 12.99 -0.41 -2.85
CA THR A 20 13.87 0.19 -3.85
C THR A 20 15.30 0.30 -3.34
N ASP A 21 15.47 0.77 -2.10
CA ASP A 21 16.79 0.87 -1.46
C ASP A 21 17.44 -0.52 -1.33
N LEU A 22 16.67 -1.51 -0.86
CA LEU A 22 17.16 -2.87 -0.68
C LEU A 22 17.51 -3.56 -2.00
N ASP A 23 16.75 -3.32 -3.07
CA ASP A 23 17.08 -3.83 -4.40
C ASP A 23 18.40 -3.25 -4.93
N GLY A 24 18.68 -1.98 -4.64
CA GLY A 24 19.97 -1.36 -4.90
C GLY A 24 21.12 -2.03 -4.15
N ASP A 25 20.95 -2.22 -2.83
CA ASP A 25 21.95 -2.88 -1.97
C ASP A 25 22.24 -4.31 -2.43
N VAL A 26 21.19 -5.09 -2.72
CA VAL A 26 21.35 -6.48 -3.17
C VAL A 26 21.98 -6.56 -4.56
N SER A 27 21.60 -5.67 -5.47
CA SER A 27 22.22 -5.58 -6.80
C SER A 27 23.73 -5.31 -6.71
N ALA A 28 24.16 -4.44 -5.78
CA ALA A 28 25.57 -4.15 -5.55
C ALA A 28 26.33 -5.38 -5.02
N VAL A 29 25.74 -6.16 -4.11
CA VAL A 29 26.34 -7.40 -3.61
C VAL A 29 26.45 -8.45 -4.71
N LEU A 30 25.38 -8.64 -5.49
CA LEU A 30 25.31 -9.63 -6.57
C LEU A 30 26.29 -9.32 -7.72
N ALA A 31 26.62 -8.06 -7.96
CA ALA A 31 27.61 -7.68 -8.96
C ALA A 31 29.01 -8.28 -8.70
N GLY A 32 29.37 -8.50 -7.43
CA GLY A 32 30.64 -9.12 -7.04
C GLY A 32 30.55 -10.63 -6.80
N TRP A 33 29.35 -11.16 -6.58
CA TRP A 33 29.15 -12.53 -6.12
C TRP A 33 28.77 -13.48 -7.26
N HIS A 34 29.77 -14.23 -7.73
CA HIS A 34 29.65 -15.14 -8.85
C HIS A 34 29.58 -16.61 -8.42
N GLY A 35 29.22 -17.48 -9.36
CA GLY A 35 29.13 -18.93 -9.17
C GLY A 35 27.74 -19.40 -8.75
N ALA A 36 27.58 -20.72 -8.57
CA ALA A 36 26.29 -21.36 -8.38
C ALA A 36 25.47 -20.78 -7.21
N SER A 37 26.15 -20.42 -6.11
CA SER A 37 25.52 -19.81 -4.93
C SER A 37 24.98 -18.41 -5.21
N GLY A 38 25.75 -17.58 -5.95
CA GLY A 38 25.32 -16.24 -6.34
C GLY A 38 24.13 -16.28 -7.30
N SER A 39 24.16 -17.18 -8.28
CA SER A 39 23.02 -17.39 -9.19
C SER A 39 21.77 -17.88 -8.45
N ALA A 40 21.91 -18.84 -7.53
CA ALA A 40 20.78 -19.34 -6.74
C ALA A 40 20.17 -18.25 -5.85
N TYR A 41 21.01 -17.42 -5.23
CA TYR A 41 20.55 -16.28 -4.45
C TYR A 41 19.87 -15.24 -5.32
N ALA A 42 20.41 -14.91 -6.49
CA ALA A 42 19.80 -13.96 -7.43
C ALA A 42 18.39 -14.40 -7.86
N SER A 43 18.19 -15.68 -8.17
CA SER A 43 16.86 -16.20 -8.50
C SER A 43 15.89 -16.15 -7.32
N ALA A 44 16.36 -16.46 -6.10
CA ALA A 44 15.55 -16.34 -4.90
C ALA A 44 15.19 -14.87 -4.60
N TRP A 45 16.13 -13.95 -4.82
CA TRP A 45 15.95 -12.52 -4.69
C TRP A 45 14.89 -11.99 -5.66
N GLU A 46 14.97 -12.34 -6.94
CA GLU A 46 14.00 -11.91 -7.95
C GLU A 46 12.57 -12.31 -7.56
N LEU A 47 12.39 -13.57 -7.14
CA LEU A 47 11.09 -14.07 -6.68
C LEU A 47 10.58 -13.30 -5.46
N TRP A 48 11.44 -13.08 -4.47
CA TRP A 48 11.11 -12.33 -3.28
C TRP A 48 10.74 -10.88 -3.60
N HIS A 49 11.54 -10.20 -4.41
CA HIS A 49 11.36 -8.78 -4.76
C HIS A 49 10.03 -8.57 -5.51
N ARG A 50 9.71 -9.48 -6.44
CA ARG A 50 8.41 -9.49 -7.11
C ARG A 50 7.25 -9.63 -6.12
N GLY A 51 7.33 -10.62 -5.23
CA GLY A 51 6.29 -10.86 -4.22
C GLY A 51 6.12 -9.67 -3.26
N ALA A 52 7.23 -9.02 -2.87
CA ALA A 52 7.19 -7.81 -2.06
C ALA A 52 6.50 -6.64 -2.78
N GLY A 53 6.75 -6.49 -4.08
CA GLY A 53 6.04 -5.53 -4.94
C GLY A 53 4.53 -5.80 -5.02
N GLU A 54 4.11 -7.07 -5.10
CA GLU A 54 2.70 -7.45 -5.07
C GLU A 54 2.02 -7.08 -3.74
N VAL A 55 2.70 -7.29 -2.61
CA VAL A 55 2.21 -6.87 -1.29
C VAL A 55 2.06 -5.36 -1.22
N GLN A 56 3.07 -4.61 -1.68
CA GLN A 56 3.02 -3.14 -1.71
C GLN A 56 1.83 -2.63 -2.54
N LEU A 57 1.62 -3.21 -3.72
CA LEU A 57 0.49 -2.87 -4.60
C LEU A 57 -0.85 -3.17 -3.91
N GLY A 58 -0.98 -4.34 -3.27
CA GLY A 58 -2.18 -4.71 -2.52
C GLY A 58 -2.52 -3.71 -1.41
N LEU A 59 -1.52 -3.27 -0.64
CA LEU A 59 -1.70 -2.26 0.39
C LEU A 59 -2.19 -0.91 -0.19
N SER A 60 -1.63 -0.48 -1.33
CA SER A 60 -2.07 0.74 -2.01
C SER A 60 -3.52 0.65 -2.49
N ILE A 61 -3.92 -0.50 -3.05
CA ILE A 61 -5.30 -0.74 -3.49
C ILE A 61 -6.26 -0.71 -2.29
N LEU A 62 -5.90 -1.34 -1.18
CA LEU A 62 -6.71 -1.36 0.04
C LEU A 62 -6.85 0.04 0.66
N ALA A 63 -5.78 0.83 0.69
CA ALA A 63 -5.82 2.21 1.17
C ALA A 63 -6.83 3.05 0.38
N GLU A 64 -6.78 2.90 -0.94
CA GLU A 64 -7.67 3.60 -1.86
C GLU A 64 -9.13 3.15 -1.73
N ALA A 65 -9.38 1.85 -1.58
CA ALA A 65 -10.73 1.32 -1.33
C ALA A 65 -11.32 1.85 -0.01
N LEU A 66 -10.51 1.89 1.05
CA LEU A 66 -10.91 2.43 2.36
C LEU A 66 -11.19 3.94 2.30
N ALA A 67 -10.41 4.70 1.54
CA ALA A 67 -10.65 6.13 1.34
C ALA A 67 -12.01 6.38 0.67
N ARG A 68 -12.32 5.61 -0.40
CA ARG A 68 -13.63 5.70 -1.08
C ARG A 68 -14.79 5.31 -0.18
N ALA A 69 -14.66 4.22 0.58
CA ALA A 69 -15.69 3.79 1.52
C ALA A 69 -15.92 4.85 2.63
N GLY A 70 -14.85 5.45 3.16
CA GLY A 70 -14.92 6.53 4.13
C GLY A 70 -15.67 7.75 3.60
N ASN A 71 -15.34 8.20 2.39
CA ASN A 71 -16.02 9.31 1.71
C ASN A 71 -17.52 9.03 1.52
N GLY A 72 -17.88 7.84 1.03
CA GLY A 72 -19.27 7.45 0.81
C GLY A 72 -20.08 7.45 2.12
N TYR A 73 -19.49 6.94 3.20
CA TYR A 73 -20.14 6.95 4.52
C TYR A 73 -20.37 8.37 5.05
N GLN A 74 -19.38 9.25 4.93
CA GLN A 74 -19.53 10.65 5.37
C GLN A 74 -20.60 11.41 4.58
N GLN A 75 -20.68 11.19 3.27
CA GLN A 75 -21.73 11.78 2.43
C GLN A 75 -23.12 11.30 2.83
N ASN A 76 -23.27 9.99 3.07
CA ASN A 76 -24.53 9.41 3.52
C ASN A 76 -24.97 9.99 4.88
N GLU A 77 -24.05 10.11 5.84
CA GLU A 77 -24.30 10.74 7.15
C GLU A 77 -24.67 12.22 7.05
N ALA A 78 -24.10 12.96 6.09
CA ALA A 78 -24.47 14.35 5.85
C ALA A 78 -25.89 14.47 5.30
N ALA A 79 -26.23 13.63 4.31
CA ALA A 79 -27.57 13.59 3.72
C ALA A 79 -28.64 13.16 4.73
N ALA A 80 -28.38 12.13 5.53
CA ALA A 80 -29.27 11.68 6.60
C ALA A 80 -29.52 12.79 7.63
N ARG A 81 -28.47 13.50 8.08
CA ARG A 81 -28.62 14.64 9.00
C ARG A 81 -29.46 15.77 8.41
N GLN A 82 -29.33 16.06 7.12
CA GLN A 82 -30.16 17.06 6.44
C GLN A 82 -31.62 16.61 6.39
N ALA A 83 -31.89 15.35 6.04
CA ALA A 83 -33.25 14.81 6.02
C ALA A 83 -33.90 14.83 7.41
N VAL A 84 -33.17 14.45 8.47
CA VAL A 84 -33.68 14.49 9.85
C VAL A 84 -34.02 15.91 10.27
N ARG A 85 -33.18 16.91 9.95
CA ARG A 85 -33.47 18.33 10.23
C ARG A 85 -34.72 18.80 9.50
N ALA A 86 -34.84 18.48 8.22
CA ALA A 86 -36.01 18.87 7.42
C ALA A 86 -37.32 18.30 7.96
N VAL A 87 -37.31 17.10 8.57
CA VAL A 87 -38.50 16.53 9.24
C VAL A 87 -38.75 17.18 10.60
N ALA A 88 -37.70 17.57 11.33
CA ALA A 88 -37.83 18.20 12.65
C ALA A 88 -38.30 19.67 12.59
N ASP A 89 -38.11 20.34 11.44
CA ASP A 89 -38.55 21.71 11.17
C ASP A 89 -40.00 21.81 10.66
N VAL A 90 -40.73 20.68 10.59
CA VAL A 90 -42.15 20.56 10.18
C VAL A 90 -43.03 20.24 11.38
#